data_AF-A0ABD0YXI6-F1
#
_entry.id   AF-A0ABD0YXI6-F1
#
_cell.length_a   1.000
_cell.length_b   1.000
_cell.length_c   1.000
_cell.angle_alpha   90.00
_cell.angle_beta   90.00
_cell.angle_gamma   90.00
#
_symmetry.space_group_name_H-M   'P 1'
#
loop_
_entity.id
_entity.type
_entity.pdbx_description
1 polymer ?
#
loop_
_entity_poly.entity_id
_entity_poly.type
_entity_poly.pdbx_seq_one_letter_code
_entity_poly.pdbx_strand_id
1 'polypeptide(L)'
;MASKRRNMFHKNKKQETTEIVWSSHQSGDKMLARNTIAVVFAAVFCAVLVAGRSAEDKNELNRIVLKLVQHRQFQKTRATIAMKTFAGELRESVLGKASGSEAKCIHSEFAKAMEEGQALIEKTMNSVLPQLDTMASIVQDSSSTDDQWQKVEEFVYANSYEAFKRACMKTSDQVLVDWLADKKKVFLSCIKH
;
A
#
# COMPACT_ATOMS: atom_id res chain seq x y z
N MET A 1 5.32 37.52 52.09
CA MET A 1 6.34 38.28 51.33
C MET A 1 6.55 37.77 49.88
N ALA A 2 5.50 37.31 49.17
CA ALA A 2 5.62 36.72 47.82
C ALA A 2 5.24 37.66 46.65
N SER A 3 4.76 38.87 46.94
CA SER A 3 4.22 39.80 45.93
C SER A 3 5.29 40.62 45.18
N LYS A 4 6.46 40.88 45.81
CA LYS A 4 7.53 41.70 45.19
C LYS A 4 8.32 40.99 44.07
N ARG A 5 8.36 39.65 44.02
CA ARG A 5 9.15 38.90 43.02
C ARG A 5 8.44 38.76 41.66
N ARG A 6 7.11 38.71 41.61
CA ARG A 6 6.36 38.64 40.33
C ARG A 6 6.41 39.95 39.54
N ASN A 7 6.42 41.09 40.24
CA ASN A 7 6.47 42.40 39.58
C ASN A 7 7.82 42.71 38.93
N MET A 8 8.94 42.19 39.46
CA MET A 8 10.24 42.34 38.80
C MET A 8 10.38 41.44 37.56
N PHE A 9 9.84 40.22 37.60
CA PHE A 9 9.91 39.30 36.46
C PHE A 9 9.09 39.80 35.26
N HIS A 10 7.91 40.40 35.50
CA HIS A 10 7.12 41.01 34.43
C HIS A 10 7.72 42.30 33.87
N LYS A 11 8.46 43.07 34.67
CA LYS A 11 9.09 44.32 34.22
C LYS A 11 10.29 44.04 33.31
N ASN A 12 11.12 43.05 33.66
CA ASN A 12 12.25 42.63 32.82
C ASN A 12 11.79 41.99 31.51
N LYS A 13 10.75 41.14 31.53
CA LYS A 13 10.23 40.51 30.32
C LYS A 13 9.60 41.52 29.34
N LYS A 14 8.97 42.58 29.85
CA LYS A 14 8.46 43.69 29.02
C LYS A 14 9.60 44.55 28.45
N GLN A 15 10.66 44.82 29.21
CA GLN A 15 11.82 45.56 28.66
C GLN A 15 12.54 44.75 27.56
N GLU A 16 12.78 43.45 27.76
CA GLU A 16 13.40 42.59 26.74
C GLU A 16 12.53 42.44 25.48
N THR A 17 11.20 42.32 25.62
CA THR A 17 10.32 42.25 24.43
C THR A 17 10.14 43.59 23.71
N THR A 18 10.32 44.73 24.39
CA THR A 18 10.17 46.04 23.73
C THR A 18 11.43 46.44 22.95
N GLU A 19 12.63 46.07 23.42
CA GLU A 19 13.88 46.30 22.66
C GLU A 19 14.02 45.39 21.43
N ILE A 20 13.50 44.16 21.50
CA ILE A 20 13.51 43.22 20.37
C ILE A 20 12.53 43.64 19.26
N VAL A 21 11.44 44.34 19.59
CA VAL A 21 10.37 44.68 18.61
C VAL A 21 10.63 46.00 17.86
N TRP A 22 11.40 46.94 18.41
CA TRP A 22 11.65 48.22 17.73
C TRP A 22 12.91 48.26 16.87
N SER A 23 13.91 47.41 17.15
CA SER A 23 15.12 47.28 16.31
C SER A 23 14.93 46.34 15.11
N SER A 24 13.89 45.50 15.14
CA SER A 24 13.58 44.51 14.11
C SER A 24 12.52 44.94 13.09
N HIS A 25 11.82 46.07 13.30
CA HIS A 25 10.71 46.41 12.39
C HIS A 25 11.18 46.87 11.00
N GLN A 26 12.32 47.57 10.88
CA GLN A 26 12.85 48.00 9.57
C GLN A 26 13.76 46.97 8.87
N SER A 27 14.42 46.09 9.63
CA SER A 27 15.33 45.05 9.12
C SER A 27 14.64 43.69 8.95
N GLY A 28 13.66 43.41 9.81
CA GLY A 28 12.82 42.22 9.77
C GLY A 28 11.86 42.21 8.60
N ASP A 29 11.27 43.34 8.21
CA ASP A 29 10.35 43.39 7.05
C ASP A 29 11.05 43.07 5.73
N LYS A 30 12.32 43.47 5.56
CA LYS A 30 13.12 43.13 4.36
C LYS A 30 13.53 41.66 4.34
N MET A 31 13.89 41.08 5.48
CA MET A 31 14.19 39.64 5.59
C MET A 31 12.93 38.77 5.46
N LEU A 32 11.81 39.20 6.06
CA LEU A 32 10.52 38.53 5.97
C LEU A 32 9.96 38.60 4.55
N ALA A 33 10.07 39.76 3.88
CA ALA A 33 9.71 39.89 2.47
C ALA A 33 10.61 39.02 1.59
N ARG A 34 11.92 39.00 1.81
CA ARG A 34 12.86 38.17 1.03
C ARG A 34 12.61 36.67 1.23
N ASN A 35 12.33 36.24 2.46
CA ASN A 35 11.99 34.85 2.76
C ASN A 35 10.61 34.46 2.20
N THR A 36 9.61 35.34 2.30
CA THR A 36 8.29 35.12 1.71
C THR A 36 8.37 35.03 0.19
N ILE A 37 9.12 35.93 -0.46
CA ILE A 37 9.37 35.89 -1.89
C ILE A 37 10.10 34.59 -2.27
N ALA A 38 11.13 34.18 -1.52
CA ALA A 38 11.83 32.92 -1.78
C ALA A 38 10.92 31.69 -1.66
N VAL A 39 10.03 31.67 -0.66
CA VAL A 39 9.03 30.59 -0.50
C VAL A 39 8.02 30.60 -1.64
N VAL A 40 7.55 31.77 -2.07
CA VAL A 40 6.63 31.90 -3.22
C VAL A 40 7.31 31.47 -4.51
N PHE A 41 8.55 31.89 -4.77
CA PHE A 41 9.31 31.46 -5.95
C PHE A 41 9.61 29.97 -5.91
N ALA A 42 9.94 29.39 -4.75
CA ALA A 42 10.12 27.95 -4.62
C ALA A 42 8.81 27.20 -4.88
N ALA A 43 7.69 27.68 -4.34
CA ALA A 43 6.37 27.09 -4.57
C ALA A 43 5.93 27.20 -6.04
N VAL A 44 6.15 28.34 -6.69
CA VAL A 44 5.85 28.56 -8.11
C VAL A 44 6.78 27.74 -8.99
N PHE A 45 8.07 27.64 -8.66
CA PHE A 45 9.03 26.82 -9.41
C PHE A 45 8.71 25.32 -9.27
N CYS A 46 8.36 24.85 -8.07
CA CYS A 46 7.82 23.50 -7.88
C CYS A 46 6.52 23.29 -8.68
N ALA A 47 5.60 24.26 -8.68
CA ALA A 47 4.37 24.17 -9.45
C ALA A 47 4.63 24.16 -10.97
N VAL A 48 5.62 24.90 -11.47
CA VAL A 48 6.01 24.93 -12.89
C VAL A 48 6.71 23.63 -13.31
N LEU A 49 7.55 23.06 -12.46
CA LEU A 49 8.14 21.73 -12.68
C LEU A 49 7.07 20.63 -12.70
N VAL A 50 6.01 20.77 -11.90
CA VAL A 50 4.86 19.86 -11.88
C VAL A 50 3.94 20.08 -13.10
N ALA A 51 3.77 21.32 -13.57
CA ALA A 51 2.95 21.66 -14.74
C ALA A 51 3.63 21.30 -16.08
N GLY A 52 4.96 21.14 -16.09
CA GLY A 52 5.75 20.76 -17.26
C GLY A 52 5.99 19.25 -17.41
N ARG A 53 5.12 18.39 -16.86
CA ARG A 53 5.28 16.93 -16.99
C ARG A 53 5.13 16.51 -18.44
N SER A 54 6.20 15.94 -18.99
CA SER A 54 6.24 15.50 -20.38
C SER A 54 5.34 14.26 -20.57
N ALA A 55 4.91 14.01 -21.81
CA ALA A 55 4.24 12.76 -22.16
C ALA A 55 5.12 11.52 -21.86
N GLU A 56 6.44 11.70 -21.80
CA GLU A 56 7.42 10.66 -21.48
C GLU A 56 7.32 10.22 -20.01
N ASP A 57 7.16 11.17 -19.08
CA ASP A 57 6.99 10.88 -17.65
C ASP A 57 5.70 10.11 -17.37
N LYS A 58 4.58 10.53 -18.01
CA LYS A 58 3.29 9.83 -17.91
C LYS A 58 3.37 8.39 -18.47
N ASN A 59 4.12 8.18 -19.54
CA ASN A 59 4.34 6.85 -20.11
C ASN A 59 5.16 5.93 -19.18
N GLU A 60 6.19 6.46 -18.53
CA GLU A 60 6.98 5.66 -17.57
C GLU A 60 6.15 5.31 -16.31
N LEU A 61 5.38 6.26 -15.78
CA LEU A 61 4.44 5.99 -14.68
C LEU A 61 3.43 4.91 -15.06
N ASN A 62 2.84 5.00 -16.27
CA ASN A 62 1.93 3.99 -16.80
C ASN A 62 2.61 2.60 -16.85
N ARG A 63 3.82 2.52 -17.41
CA ARG A 63 4.59 1.28 -17.48
C ARG A 63 4.84 0.67 -16.09
N ILE A 64 5.20 1.49 -15.10
CA ILE A 64 5.44 1.00 -13.74
C ILE A 64 4.16 0.46 -13.11
N VAL A 65 3.05 1.20 -13.18
CA VAL A 65 1.76 0.77 -12.63
C VAL A 65 1.27 -0.51 -13.30
N LEU A 66 1.33 -0.60 -14.63
CA LEU A 66 0.94 -1.82 -15.35
C LEU A 66 1.83 -3.01 -14.99
N LYS A 67 3.14 -2.79 -14.78
CA LYS A 67 4.05 -3.84 -14.32
C LYS A 67 3.65 -4.37 -12.94
N LEU A 68 3.22 -3.50 -12.02
CA LEU A 68 2.70 -3.91 -10.70
C LEU A 68 1.40 -4.73 -10.84
N VAL A 69 0.46 -4.28 -11.69
CA VAL A 69 -0.79 -5.00 -11.97
C VAL A 69 -0.50 -6.40 -12.53
N GLN A 70 0.33 -6.49 -13.56
CA GLN A 70 0.72 -7.75 -14.19
C GLN A 70 1.40 -8.68 -13.19
N HIS A 71 2.28 -8.16 -12.34
CA HIS A 71 2.93 -8.96 -11.31
C HIS A 71 1.92 -9.52 -10.29
N ARG A 72 0.95 -8.72 -9.84
CA ARG A 72 -0.13 -9.21 -8.95
C ARG A 72 -0.91 -10.35 -9.61
N GLN A 73 -1.29 -10.19 -10.88
CA GLN A 73 -2.05 -11.20 -11.62
C GLN A 73 -1.24 -12.50 -11.83
N PHE A 74 0.05 -12.36 -12.11
CA PHE A 74 0.97 -13.50 -12.19
C PHE A 74 1.01 -14.26 -10.85
N GLN A 75 1.16 -13.54 -9.73
CA GLN A 75 1.22 -14.18 -8.41
C GLN A 75 -0.11 -14.79 -7.99
N LYS A 76 -1.26 -14.16 -8.31
CA LYS A 76 -2.60 -14.76 -8.14
C LYS A 76 -2.74 -16.07 -8.91
N THR A 77 -2.28 -16.09 -10.17
CA THR A 77 -2.31 -17.30 -11.01
C THR A 77 -1.45 -18.41 -10.43
N ARG A 78 -0.20 -18.09 -10.07
CA ARG A 78 0.74 -19.04 -9.46
C ARG A 78 0.19 -19.63 -8.16
N ALA A 79 -0.35 -18.77 -7.29
CA ALA A 79 -1.02 -19.15 -6.06
C ALA A 79 -2.20 -20.11 -6.29
N THR A 80 -3.06 -19.79 -7.27
CA THR A 80 -4.23 -20.59 -7.61
C THR A 80 -3.86 -21.97 -8.13
N ILE A 81 -2.82 -22.04 -8.97
CA ILE A 81 -2.30 -23.32 -9.49
C ILE A 81 -1.74 -24.15 -8.34
N ALA A 82 -0.88 -23.58 -7.50
CA ALA A 82 -0.29 -24.29 -6.37
C ALA A 82 -1.35 -24.85 -5.41
N MET A 83 -2.37 -24.05 -5.10
CA MET A 83 -3.51 -24.47 -4.29
C MET A 83 -4.29 -25.63 -4.93
N LYS A 84 -4.61 -25.54 -6.23
CA LYS A 84 -5.31 -26.58 -6.98
C LYS A 84 -4.53 -27.89 -7.00
N THR A 85 -3.24 -27.82 -7.29
CA THR A 85 -2.35 -28.99 -7.33
C THR A 85 -2.31 -29.67 -5.97
N PHE A 86 -2.03 -28.93 -4.89
CA PHE A 86 -1.96 -29.53 -3.55
C PHE A 86 -3.30 -30.12 -3.11
N ALA A 87 -4.41 -29.38 -3.27
CA ALA A 87 -5.72 -29.87 -2.88
C ALA A 87 -6.12 -31.12 -3.70
N GLY A 88 -5.74 -31.16 -4.98
CA GLY A 88 -5.94 -32.30 -5.87
C GLY A 88 -5.15 -33.53 -5.42
N GLU A 89 -3.84 -33.38 -5.21
CA GLU A 89 -2.96 -34.45 -4.72
C GLU A 89 -3.43 -34.99 -3.37
N LEU A 90 -3.83 -34.10 -2.45
CA LEU A 90 -4.35 -34.50 -1.16
C LEU A 90 -5.67 -35.26 -1.30
N ARG A 91 -6.60 -34.76 -2.12
CA ARG A 91 -7.86 -35.45 -2.39
C ARG A 91 -7.61 -36.84 -2.96
N GLU A 92 -6.72 -37.00 -3.94
CA GLU A 92 -6.39 -38.30 -4.53
C GLU A 92 -5.77 -39.27 -3.50
N SER A 93 -4.84 -38.77 -2.68
CA SER A 93 -4.21 -39.56 -1.62
C SER A 93 -5.20 -40.07 -0.58
N VAL A 94 -6.21 -39.26 -0.26
CA VAL A 94 -7.23 -39.55 0.76
C VAL A 94 -8.37 -40.39 0.17
N LEU A 95 -8.79 -40.13 -1.07
CA LEU A 95 -9.82 -40.93 -1.76
C LEU A 95 -9.40 -42.38 -1.98
N GLY A 96 -8.12 -42.65 -2.22
CA GLY A 96 -7.61 -44.03 -2.34
C GLY A 96 -7.78 -44.88 -1.07
N LYS A 97 -8.13 -44.25 0.07
CA LYS A 97 -8.34 -44.90 1.37
C LYS A 97 -9.79 -44.81 1.85
N ALA A 98 -10.65 -44.11 1.11
CA ALA A 98 -11.99 -43.75 1.55
C ALA A 98 -13.05 -44.70 0.97
N SER A 99 -14.07 -44.99 1.76
CA SER A 99 -15.22 -45.81 1.41
C SER A 99 -16.52 -45.00 1.49
N GLY A 100 -17.48 -45.27 0.61
CA GLY A 100 -18.87 -44.78 0.68
C GLY A 100 -19.05 -43.31 1.13
N SER A 101 -19.38 -43.12 2.41
CA SER A 101 -19.62 -41.82 3.05
C SER A 101 -18.37 -40.95 3.19
N GLU A 102 -17.20 -41.54 3.40
CA GLU A 102 -15.92 -40.82 3.52
C GLU A 102 -15.58 -40.12 2.21
N ALA A 103 -15.79 -40.80 1.07
CA ALA A 103 -15.58 -40.21 -0.25
C ALA A 103 -16.48 -38.99 -0.50
N LYS A 104 -17.74 -39.05 -0.07
CA LYS A 104 -18.67 -37.90 -0.15
C LYS A 104 -18.20 -36.71 0.71
N CYS A 105 -17.73 -36.97 1.92
CA CYS A 105 -17.13 -35.95 2.79
C CYS A 105 -15.94 -35.26 2.10
N ILE A 106 -15.02 -36.05 1.54
CA ILE A 106 -13.82 -35.55 0.87
C ILE A 106 -14.17 -34.69 -0.35
N HIS A 107 -15.15 -35.09 -1.15
CA HIS A 107 -15.60 -34.29 -2.30
C HIS A 107 -16.21 -32.95 -1.86
N SER A 108 -17.02 -32.95 -0.81
CA SER A 108 -17.62 -31.73 -0.26
C SER A 108 -16.55 -30.78 0.29
N GLU A 109 -15.64 -31.29 1.12
CA GLU A 109 -14.55 -30.49 1.69
C GLU A 109 -13.58 -29.99 0.63
N PHE A 110 -13.38 -30.74 -0.46
CA PHE A 110 -12.61 -30.29 -1.62
C PHE A 110 -13.26 -29.09 -2.31
N ALA A 111 -14.55 -29.17 -2.63
CA ALA A 111 -15.24 -28.05 -3.28
C ALA A 111 -15.21 -26.79 -2.40
N LYS A 112 -15.45 -26.95 -1.09
CA LYS A 112 -15.37 -25.86 -0.10
C LYS A 112 -13.97 -25.28 0.01
N ALA A 113 -12.94 -26.12 0.09
CA ALA A 113 -11.55 -25.66 0.13
C ALA A 113 -11.20 -24.87 -1.14
N MET A 114 -11.64 -25.32 -2.33
CA MET A 114 -11.40 -24.62 -3.58
C MET A 114 -11.99 -23.20 -3.59
N GLU A 115 -13.21 -23.04 -3.11
CA GLU A 115 -13.88 -21.73 -3.01
C GLU A 115 -13.20 -20.82 -1.98
N GLU A 116 -12.99 -21.32 -0.75
CA GLU A 116 -12.37 -20.55 0.33
C GLU A 116 -10.93 -20.14 0.01
N GLY A 117 -10.16 -21.04 -0.62
CA GLY A 117 -8.79 -20.76 -0.99
C GLY A 117 -8.69 -19.73 -2.11
N GLN A 118 -9.60 -19.77 -3.10
CA GLN A 118 -9.65 -18.75 -4.13
C GLN A 118 -10.03 -17.37 -3.55
N ALA A 119 -10.98 -17.32 -2.61
CA ALA A 119 -11.33 -16.09 -1.90
C ALA A 119 -10.16 -15.55 -1.05
N LEU A 120 -9.39 -16.44 -0.40
CA LEU A 120 -8.20 -16.07 0.37
C LEU A 120 -7.12 -15.47 -0.53
N ILE A 121 -6.84 -16.08 -1.69
CA ILE A 121 -5.86 -15.56 -2.66
C ILE A 121 -6.28 -14.17 -3.12
N GLU A 122 -7.54 -14.01 -3.52
CA GLU A 122 -8.08 -12.75 -4.01
C GLU A 122 -7.96 -11.64 -2.95
N LYS A 123 -8.45 -11.92 -1.73
CA LYS A 123 -8.39 -11.00 -0.60
C LYS A 123 -6.95 -10.60 -0.27
N THR A 124 -6.05 -11.57 -0.15
CA THR A 124 -4.70 -11.30 0.34
C THR A 124 -3.86 -10.61 -0.73
N MET A 125 -3.95 -11.02 -2.00
CA MET A 125 -3.23 -10.35 -3.10
C MET A 125 -3.73 -8.92 -3.35
N ASN A 126 -5.04 -8.66 -3.20
CA ASN A 126 -5.56 -7.30 -3.30
C ASN A 126 -5.14 -6.41 -2.11
N SER A 127 -4.81 -7.00 -0.96
CA SER A 127 -4.36 -6.25 0.22
C SER A 127 -2.90 -5.77 0.14
N VAL A 128 -2.06 -6.36 -0.71
CA VAL A 128 -0.64 -6.00 -0.83
C VAL A 128 -0.44 -4.57 -1.33
N LEU A 129 -1.39 -4.06 -2.12
CA LEU A 129 -1.39 -2.66 -2.58
C LEU A 129 -2.81 -2.23 -2.98
N PRO A 130 -3.67 -1.84 -2.01
CA PRO A 130 -5.12 -1.68 -2.23
C PRO A 130 -5.49 -0.63 -3.27
N GLN A 131 -4.65 0.39 -3.47
CA GLN A 131 -4.90 1.47 -4.43
C GLN A 131 -4.46 1.12 -5.86
N LEU A 132 -3.82 -0.05 -6.08
CA LEU A 132 -3.22 -0.40 -7.37
C LEU A 132 -4.24 -0.39 -8.52
N ASP A 133 -5.47 -0.87 -8.28
CA ASP A 133 -6.53 -0.85 -9.30
C ASP A 133 -7.01 0.57 -9.62
N THR A 134 -7.11 1.43 -8.62
CA THR A 134 -7.43 2.84 -8.82
C THR A 134 -6.34 3.53 -9.64
N MET A 135 -5.08 3.28 -9.33
CA MET A 135 -3.96 3.84 -10.10
C MET A 135 -3.91 3.29 -11.52
N ALA A 136 -4.17 2.00 -11.70
CA ALA A 136 -4.26 1.38 -13.02
C ALA A 136 -5.35 2.02 -13.88
N SER A 137 -6.53 2.29 -13.29
CA SER A 137 -7.61 2.99 -13.97
C SER A 137 -7.20 4.41 -14.39
N ILE A 138 -6.47 5.14 -13.54
CA ILE A 138 -6.00 6.49 -13.87
C ILE A 138 -5.02 6.47 -15.05
N VAL A 139 -4.01 5.60 -15.02
CA VAL A 139 -2.97 5.60 -16.08
C VAL A 139 -3.47 5.07 -17.43
N GLN A 140 -4.56 4.32 -17.43
CA GLN A 140 -5.21 3.82 -18.65
C GLN A 140 -6.27 4.78 -19.20
N ASP A 141 -6.73 5.74 -18.40
CA ASP A 141 -7.71 6.73 -18.80
C ASP A 141 -7.02 7.96 -19.41
N SER A 142 -7.22 8.15 -20.72
CA SER A 142 -6.67 9.29 -21.47
C SER A 142 -7.26 10.63 -21.04
N SER A 143 -8.38 10.63 -20.31
CA SER A 143 -9.02 11.82 -19.76
C SER A 143 -8.58 12.16 -18.33
N SER A 144 -7.64 11.39 -17.75
CA SER A 144 -7.11 11.63 -16.41
C SER A 144 -6.48 13.01 -16.26
N THR A 145 -6.93 13.73 -15.23
CA THR A 145 -6.45 15.06 -14.84
C THR A 145 -5.03 15.02 -14.28
N ASP A 146 -4.34 16.16 -14.28
CA ASP A 146 -2.98 16.25 -13.73
C ASP A 146 -2.93 15.98 -12.22
N ASP A 147 -3.98 16.32 -11.46
CA ASP A 147 -4.12 15.97 -10.04
C ASP A 147 -4.19 14.44 -9.84
N GLN A 148 -4.85 13.71 -10.74
CA GLN A 148 -4.88 12.25 -10.71
C GLN A 148 -3.50 11.66 -11.05
N TRP A 149 -2.79 12.24 -12.03
CA TRP A 149 -1.42 11.84 -12.36
C TRP A 149 -0.44 12.11 -11.22
N GLN A 150 -0.63 13.19 -10.46
CA GLN A 150 0.17 13.44 -9.26
C GLN A 150 -0.01 12.34 -8.21
N LYS A 151 -1.24 11.88 -7.98
CA LYS A 151 -1.51 10.75 -7.07
C LYS A 151 -0.82 9.46 -7.52
N VAL A 152 -0.79 9.21 -8.83
CA VAL A 152 -0.07 8.06 -9.41
C VAL A 152 1.42 8.16 -9.14
N GLU A 153 2.00 9.34 -9.33
CA GLU A 153 3.42 9.56 -9.08
C GLU A 153 3.78 9.38 -7.60
N GLU A 154 3.02 10.00 -6.69
CA GLU A 154 3.18 9.83 -5.25
C GLU A 154 3.07 8.34 -4.85
N PHE A 155 2.12 7.63 -5.45
CA PHE A 155 1.95 6.19 -5.25
C PHE A 155 3.17 5.40 -5.73
N VAL A 156 3.69 5.68 -6.94
CA VAL A 156 4.87 4.99 -7.49
C VAL A 156 6.11 5.26 -6.63
N TYR A 157 6.34 6.51 -6.22
CA TYR A 157 7.49 6.86 -5.37
C TYR A 157 7.41 6.27 -3.97
N ALA A 158 6.21 6.16 -3.40
CA ALA A 158 6.02 5.52 -2.10
C ALA A 158 6.21 3.99 -2.15
N ASN A 159 6.05 3.36 -3.32
CA ASN A 159 5.98 1.90 -3.45
C ASN A 159 7.02 1.34 -4.43
N SER A 160 8.17 0.91 -3.91
CA SER A 160 9.17 0.23 -4.74
C SER A 160 8.66 -1.12 -5.26
N TYR A 161 8.98 -1.43 -6.51
CA TYR A 161 8.62 -2.71 -7.14
C TYR A 161 9.15 -3.93 -6.36
N GLU A 162 10.36 -3.86 -5.79
CA GLU A 162 10.94 -4.97 -5.03
C GLU A 162 10.26 -5.20 -3.67
N ALA A 163 9.76 -4.13 -3.01
CA ALA A 163 8.94 -4.30 -1.81
C ALA A 163 7.60 -4.97 -2.15
N PHE A 164 6.95 -4.50 -3.22
CA PHE A 164 5.69 -5.06 -3.71
C PHE A 164 5.82 -6.54 -4.08
N LYS A 165 6.83 -6.89 -4.89
CA LYS A 165 7.15 -8.27 -5.28
C LYS A 165 7.34 -9.18 -4.06
N ARG A 166 8.12 -8.74 -3.07
CA ARG A 166 8.35 -9.51 -1.84
C ARG A 166 7.06 -9.73 -1.05
N ALA A 167 6.20 -8.72 -0.96
CA ALA A 167 4.92 -8.84 -0.28
C ALA A 167 3.95 -9.80 -1.00
N CYS A 168 3.89 -9.76 -2.34
CA CYS A 168 3.13 -10.75 -3.13
C CYS A 168 3.69 -12.17 -2.96
N MET A 169 5.01 -12.35 -3.01
CA MET A 169 5.65 -13.67 -2.81
C MET A 169 5.40 -14.22 -1.40
N LYS A 170 5.49 -13.38 -0.36
CA LYS A 170 5.17 -13.79 1.01
C LYS A 170 3.74 -14.31 1.12
N THR A 171 2.81 -13.69 0.41
CA THR A 171 1.42 -14.14 0.35
C THR A 171 1.31 -15.52 -0.30
N SER A 172 1.99 -15.75 -1.42
CA SER A 172 1.94 -17.06 -2.09
C SER A 172 2.65 -18.16 -1.30
N ASP A 173 3.79 -17.85 -0.70
CA ASP A 173 4.70 -18.88 -0.17
C ASP A 173 4.44 -19.18 1.31
N GLN A 174 3.88 -18.25 2.09
CA GLN A 174 3.59 -18.46 3.52
C GLN A 174 2.10 -18.67 3.78
N VAL A 175 1.27 -17.67 3.42
CA VAL A 175 -0.16 -17.66 3.79
C VAL A 175 -0.91 -18.86 3.18
N LEU A 176 -0.60 -19.20 1.93
CA LEU A 176 -1.21 -20.36 1.27
C LEU A 176 -0.69 -21.68 1.83
N VAL A 177 0.60 -21.78 2.14
CA VAL A 177 1.16 -23.01 2.70
C VAL A 177 0.55 -23.31 4.06
N ASP A 178 0.42 -22.30 4.92
CA ASP A 178 -0.20 -22.45 6.24
C ASP A 178 -1.68 -22.84 6.10
N TRP A 179 -2.43 -22.18 5.20
CA TRP A 179 -3.82 -22.50 4.95
C TRP A 179 -4.01 -23.92 4.39
N LEU A 180 -3.16 -24.36 3.45
CA LEU A 180 -3.18 -25.72 2.90
C LEU A 180 -2.86 -26.78 3.96
N ALA A 181 -1.92 -26.50 4.87
CA ALA A 181 -1.59 -27.37 5.99
C ALA A 181 -2.79 -27.55 6.96
N ASP A 182 -3.55 -26.49 7.19
CA ASP A 182 -4.79 -26.58 7.98
C ASP A 182 -5.89 -27.35 7.25
N LYS A 183 -6.05 -27.14 5.93
CA LYS A 183 -7.00 -27.93 5.14
C LYS A 183 -6.65 -29.42 5.15
N LYS A 184 -5.37 -29.78 5.12
CA LYS A 184 -4.94 -31.18 5.26
C LYS A 184 -5.53 -31.86 6.49
N LYS A 185 -5.61 -31.16 7.63
CA LYS A 185 -6.22 -31.71 8.86
C LYS A 185 -7.71 -31.98 8.68
N VAL A 186 -8.43 -31.10 7.97
CA VAL A 186 -9.86 -31.25 7.67
C VAL A 186 -10.10 -32.47 6.77
N PHE A 187 -9.35 -32.62 5.68
CA PHE A 187 -9.48 -33.80 4.81
C PHE A 187 -9.21 -35.12 5.55
N LEU A 188 -8.18 -35.14 6.40
CA LEU A 188 -7.86 -36.33 7.19
C LEU A 188 -8.93 -36.64 8.25
N SER A 189 -9.73 -35.66 8.67
CA SER A 189 -10.84 -35.89 9.59
C SER A 189 -12.00 -36.66 8.93
N CYS A 190 -12.16 -36.58 7.60
CA CYS A 190 -13.14 -37.36 6.86
C CYS A 190 -12.86 -38.88 6.87
N ILE A 191 -11.63 -39.33 7.17
CA ILE A 191 -11.27 -40.76 7.26
C ILE A 191 -11.30 -41.28 8.72
N LYS A 192 -11.47 -40.41 9.71
CA LYS A 192 -11.42 -40.79 11.15
C LYS A 192 -12.78 -41.20 11.73
N HIS A 193 -13.80 -41.42 10.89
CA HIS A 193 -15.17 -41.77 11.27
C HIS A 193 -15.68 -42.89 10.38
#